data_AF-W1YNW4-F1
#
_entry.id   AF-W1YNW4-F1
#
_cell.length_a   1.000
_cell.length_b   1.000
_cell.length_c   1.000
_cell.angle_alpha   90.00
_cell.angle_beta   90.00
_cell.angle_gamma   90.00
#
_symmetry.space_group_name_H-M   'P 1'
#
loop_
_entity.id
_entity.type
_entity.pdbx_description
1 polymer ?
#
loop_
_entity_poly.entity_id
_entity_poly.type
_entity_poly.pdbx_seq_one_letter_code
_entity_poly.pdbx_strand_id
1 'polypeptide(L)'
;MYTVDNYDVIVIGGGHAGCEAALAAARMGHRTLMATISLDNIALMPCNPAVGGPGKSHLVYELDALGGQMGINADATAIQMRMLNMGKGPAV
;
A
#
# COMPACT_ATOMS: atom_id res chain seq x y z
N MET A 1 32.28 -4.87 -16.64
CA MET A 1 31.13 -4.32 -15.89
C MET A 1 31.31 -4.73 -14.44
N TYR A 2 31.45 -3.79 -13.51
CA TYR A 2 31.57 -4.13 -12.08
C TYR A 2 30.19 -4.01 -11.45
N THR A 3 29.69 -5.10 -10.87
CA THR A 3 28.41 -5.11 -10.17
C THR A 3 28.69 -4.79 -8.71
N VAL A 4 28.22 -3.63 -8.24
CA VAL A 4 28.43 -3.16 -6.86
C VAL A 4 27.56 -3.94 -5.90
N ASP A 5 26.38 -4.35 -6.35
CA ASP A 5 25.44 -5.08 -5.52
C ASP A 5 24.41 -5.87 -6.35
N ASN A 6 23.80 -6.88 -5.71
CA ASN A 6 22.74 -7.70 -6.31
C ASN A 6 21.45 -7.61 -5.49
N TYR A 7 20.32 -7.48 -6.16
CA TYR A 7 18.98 -7.48 -5.59
C TYR A 7 18.14 -8.58 -6.25
N ASP A 8 17.29 -9.22 -5.46
CA ASP A 8 16.35 -10.23 -5.96
C ASP A 8 15.14 -9.56 -6.63
N VAL A 9 14.71 -8.41 -6.09
CA VAL A 9 13.55 -7.65 -6.55
C VAL A 9 13.90 -6.16 -6.61
N ILE A 10 13.60 -5.52 -7.74
CA ILE A 10 13.71 -4.07 -7.90
C ILE A 10 12.31 -3.51 -8.21
N VAL A 11 11.81 -2.65 -7.34
CA VAL A 11 10.55 -1.93 -7.50
C VAL A 11 10.82 -0.52 -7.97
N ILE A 12 10.21 -0.12 -9.08
CA ILE A 12 10.35 1.21 -9.66
C ILE A 12 9.11 2.05 -9.34
N GLY A 13 9.30 3.06 -8.48
CA GLY A 13 8.29 4.01 -8.02
C GLY A 13 7.86 3.76 -6.57
N GLY A 14 7.89 4.82 -5.75
CA GLY A 14 7.45 4.80 -4.35
C GLY A 14 5.98 5.18 -4.13
N GLY A 15 5.10 4.89 -5.09
CA GLY A 15 3.65 5.13 -4.94
C GLY A 15 2.96 4.01 -4.15
N HIS A 16 1.64 4.10 -3.96
CA HIS A 16 0.85 3.11 -3.20
C HIS A 16 1.14 1.65 -3.58
N ALA A 17 1.13 1.33 -4.88
CA ALA A 17 1.43 -0.01 -5.37
C ALA A 17 2.90 -0.41 -5.16
N GLY A 18 3.82 0.53 -5.33
CA GLY A 18 5.25 0.29 -5.13
C GLY A 18 5.61 0.02 -3.68
N CYS A 19 4.97 0.73 -2.73
CA CYS A 19 5.14 0.48 -1.31
C CYS A 19 4.68 -0.93 -0.92
N GLU A 20 3.48 -1.35 -1.35
CA GLU A 20 2.99 -2.71 -1.07
C GLU A 20 3.89 -3.78 -1.70
N ALA A 21 4.31 -3.59 -2.97
CA ALA A 21 5.19 -4.53 -3.66
C ALA A 21 6.56 -4.65 -2.98
N ALA A 22 7.17 -3.52 -2.61
CA ALA A 22 8.48 -3.50 -1.97
C ALA A 22 8.43 -4.10 -0.56
N LEU A 23 7.39 -3.79 0.22
CA LEU A 23 7.19 -4.35 1.56
C LEU A 23 6.94 -5.85 1.49
N ALA A 24 6.09 -6.33 0.57
CA ALA A 24 5.81 -7.73 0.39
C ALA A 24 7.10 -8.52 0.06
N ALA A 25 7.86 -8.09 -0.95
CA ALA A 25 9.10 -8.74 -1.34
C ALA A 25 10.13 -8.75 -0.19
N ALA A 26 10.32 -7.61 0.49
CA ALA A 26 11.26 -7.51 1.61
C ALA A 26 10.85 -8.38 2.80
N ARG A 27 9.56 -8.43 3.15
CA ARG A 27 9.03 -9.26 4.25
C ARG A 27 9.10 -10.75 3.96
N MET A 28 9.07 -11.15 2.69
CA MET A 28 9.32 -12.53 2.26
C MET A 28 10.81 -12.93 2.29
N GLY A 29 11.71 -12.01 2.69
CA GLY A 29 13.13 -12.28 2.81
C GLY A 29 13.95 -12.01 1.54
N HIS A 30 13.33 -11.42 0.51
CA HIS A 30 14.04 -11.05 -0.71
C HIS A 30 14.79 -9.75 -0.53
N ARG A 31 16.01 -9.70 -1.06
CA ARG A 31 16.81 -8.48 -1.08
C ARG A 31 16.21 -7.49 -2.07
N THR A 32 15.48 -6.53 -1.54
CA THR A 32 14.59 -5.66 -2.33
C THR A 32 15.12 -4.23 -2.39
N LEU A 33 15.21 -3.68 -3.60
CA LEU A 33 15.48 -2.26 -3.84
C LEU A 33 14.20 -1.58 -4.30
N MET A 34 13.84 -0.46 -3.69
CA MET A 34 12.82 0.45 -4.22
C MET A 34 13.49 1.73 -4.69
N ALA A 35 13.38 2.03 -5.98
CA ALA A 35 13.87 3.26 -6.56
C ALA A 35 12.69 4.23 -6.77
N THR A 36 12.84 5.49 -6.36
CA THR A 36 11.81 6.52 -6.57
C THR A 36 12.48 7.84 -6.93
N ILE A 37 11.76 8.69 -7.66
CA ILE A 37 12.26 10.00 -8.11
C ILE A 37 12.41 10.98 -6.93
N SER A 38 11.49 10.90 -5.97
CA SER A 38 11.50 11.73 -4.76
C SER A 38 11.13 10.87 -3.56
N LEU A 39 11.95 10.96 -2.52
CA LEU A 39 11.69 10.31 -1.23
C LEU A 39 10.59 11.03 -0.45
N ASP A 40 10.42 12.34 -0.66
CA ASP A 40 9.37 13.13 0.00
C ASP A 40 7.96 12.75 -0.48
N ASN A 41 7.85 12.16 -1.67
CA ASN A 41 6.57 11.81 -2.30
C ASN A 41 6.19 10.33 -2.12
N ILE A 42 6.85 9.59 -1.22
CA ILE A 42 6.52 8.18 -0.97
C ILE A 42 5.08 8.08 -0.45
N ALA A 43 4.28 7.23 -1.10
CA ALA A 43 2.87 6.99 -0.81
C ALA A 43 2.01 8.27 -0.74
N LEU A 44 2.40 9.34 -1.47
CA LEU A 44 1.61 10.56 -1.56
C LEU A 44 0.20 10.24 -2.11
N MET A 45 -0.84 10.87 -1.53
CA MET A 45 -2.23 10.78 -1.98
C MET A 45 -2.62 12.00 -2.82
N PRO A 46 -2.35 12.02 -4.15
CA PRO A 46 -2.48 13.23 -4.97
C PRO A 46 -3.93 13.59 -5.34
N CYS A 47 -4.89 12.69 -5.12
CA CYS A 47 -6.28 12.87 -5.55
C CYS A 47 -7.14 13.36 -4.38
N ASN A 48 -7.60 12.44 -3.54
CA ASN A 48 -8.42 12.73 -2.37
C ASN A 48 -7.79 12.11 -1.11
N PRO A 49 -7.89 12.76 0.06
CA PRO A 49 -7.31 12.26 1.31
C PRO A 49 -8.23 11.22 1.98
N ALA A 50 -8.59 10.17 1.25
CA ALA A 50 -9.42 9.09 1.78
C ALA A 50 -8.99 7.71 1.27
N VAL A 51 -9.05 6.72 2.16
CA VAL A 51 -8.80 5.30 1.88
C VAL A 51 -10.12 4.54 2.07
N GLY A 52 -10.43 3.63 1.13
CA GLY A 52 -11.68 2.86 1.14
C GLY A 52 -12.83 3.49 0.37
N GLY A 53 -14.06 3.18 0.77
CA GLY A 53 -15.29 3.44 0.02
C GLY A 53 -15.81 2.19 -0.71
N PRO A 54 -16.94 2.28 -1.44
CA PRO A 54 -17.56 1.12 -2.07
C PRO A 54 -16.58 0.42 -3.01
N GLY A 55 -16.43 -0.90 -2.86
CA GLY A 55 -15.43 -1.72 -3.57
C GLY A 55 -13.98 -1.50 -3.10
N LYS A 56 -13.54 -0.25 -2.95
CA LYS A 56 -12.17 0.07 -2.49
C LYS A 56 -11.87 -0.46 -1.10
N SER A 57 -12.81 -0.43 -0.17
CA SER A 57 -12.64 -0.98 1.18
C SER A 57 -12.40 -2.49 1.16
N HIS A 58 -13.04 -3.22 0.24
CA HIS A 58 -12.83 -4.66 0.09
C HIS A 58 -11.37 -4.93 -0.28
N LEU A 59 -10.83 -4.20 -1.26
CA LEU A 59 -9.42 -4.31 -1.64
C LEU A 59 -8.47 -3.96 -0.48
N VAL A 60 -8.80 -2.95 0.32
CA VAL A 60 -7.97 -2.59 1.49
C VAL A 60 -7.99 -3.71 2.54
N TYR A 61 -9.14 -4.30 2.83
CA TYR A 61 -9.24 -5.44 3.75
C TYR A 61 -8.57 -6.70 3.21
N GLU A 62 -8.64 -6.95 1.90
CA GLU A 62 -7.93 -8.05 1.25
C GLU A 62 -6.41 -7.85 1.33
N LEU A 63 -5.91 -6.63 1.09
CA LEU A 63 -4.50 -6.29 1.28
C LEU A 63 -4.07 -6.51 2.73
N ASP A 64 -4.85 -6.05 3.70
CA ASP A 64 -4.58 -6.23 5.12
C ASP A 64 -4.51 -7.72 5.51
N ALA A 65 -5.46 -8.54 5.03
CA ALA A 65 -5.45 -9.99 5.23
C ALA A 65 -4.22 -10.69 4.63
N LEU A 66 -3.66 -10.14 3.56
CA LEU A 66 -2.41 -10.61 2.93
C LEU A 66 -1.14 -10.09 3.62
N GLY A 67 -1.28 -9.26 4.67
CA GLY A 67 -0.15 -8.65 5.38
C GLY A 67 0.38 -7.37 4.73
N GLY A 68 -0.42 -6.72 3.89
CA GLY A 68 -0.18 -5.40 3.31
C GLY A 68 -0.25 -4.28 4.36
N GLN A 69 0.10 -3.07 3.96
CA GLN A 69 0.30 -1.95 4.89
C GLN A 69 -0.76 -0.84 4.80
N MET A 70 -1.52 -0.80 3.70
CA MET A 70 -2.51 0.25 3.44
C MET A 70 -3.57 0.36 4.55
N GLY A 71 -4.11 -0.77 5.03
CA GLY A 71 -5.10 -0.79 6.11
C GLY A 71 -4.53 -0.23 7.42
N ILE A 72 -3.41 -0.79 7.88
CA ILE A 72 -2.69 -0.35 9.09
C ILE A 72 -2.37 1.15 9.06
N ASN A 73 -1.87 1.66 7.93
CA ASN A 73 -1.52 3.08 7.80
C ASN A 73 -2.76 3.98 7.76
N ALA A 74 -3.85 3.53 7.14
CA ALA A 74 -5.11 4.26 7.14
C ALA A 74 -5.66 4.37 8.57
N ASP A 75 -5.67 3.27 9.33
CA ASP A 75 -6.14 3.26 10.72
C ASP A 75 -5.31 4.16 11.63
N ALA A 76 -3.99 4.18 11.45
CA ALA A 76 -3.08 5.00 12.25
C ALA A 76 -3.20 6.51 11.97
N THR A 77 -3.69 6.90 10.78
CA THR A 77 -3.70 8.29 10.32
C THR A 77 -5.10 8.86 10.07
N ALA A 78 -6.15 8.05 10.23
CA ALA A 78 -7.52 8.45 9.98
C ALA A 78 -7.99 9.52 10.97
N ILE A 79 -8.56 10.60 10.41
CA ILE A 79 -9.30 11.61 11.18
C ILE A 79 -10.80 11.29 11.29
N GLN A 80 -11.30 10.43 10.41
CA GLN A 80 -12.71 10.03 10.36
C GLN A 80 -12.83 8.63 9.76
N MET A 81 -13.70 7.81 10.35
CA MET A 81 -14.09 6.49 9.83
C MET A 81 -15.60 6.41 9.68
N ARG A 82 -16.09 5.82 8.59
CA ARG A 82 -17.52 5.62 8.35
C ARG A 82 -17.77 4.35 7.57
N MET A 83 -18.69 3.51 8.08
CA MET A 83 -19.24 2.40 7.30
C MET A 83 -20.31 2.92 6.34
N LEU A 84 -20.19 2.55 5.06
CA LEU A 84 -21.17 2.89 4.01
C LEU A 84 -22.17 1.74 3.85
N ASN A 85 -23.30 1.99 3.19
CA ASN A 85 -24.30 0.96 2.86
C ASN A 85 -24.88 0.12 4.02
N MET A 86 -24.80 0.59 5.27
CA MET A 86 -25.30 -0.11 6.48
C MET A 86 -26.73 -0.70 6.36
N GLY A 87 -27.61 -0.08 5.57
CA GLY A 87 -28.99 -0.55 5.36
C GLY A 87 -29.17 -1.60 4.26
N LYS A 88 -28.12 -2.06 3.59
CA LYS A 88 -28.18 -2.94 2.41
C LYS A 88 -27.62 -4.35 2.65
N GLY A 89 -27.29 -4.67 3.91
CA GLY A 89 -26.70 -5.96 4.29
C GLY A 89 -25.16 -5.98 4.16
N PRO A 90 -24.49 -7.02 4.67
CA PRO A 90 -23.03 -7.04 4.80
C PRO A 90 -22.27 -7.25 3.49
N ALA A 91 -22.94 -7.66 2.42
CA ALA A 91 -22.30 -7.97 1.15
C ALA A 91 -21.92 -6.72 0.32
N VAL A 92 -22.41 -5.53 0.69
CA VAL A 92 -22.30 -4.29 -0.11
C VAL A 92 -22.09 -3.04 0.71
#